data_AF-A0A7S4WEW1-F1
#
_entry.id   AF-A0A7S4WEW1-F1
#
_cell.length_a   1.000
_cell.length_b   1.000
_cell.length_c   1.000
_cell.angle_alpha   90.00
_cell.angle_beta   90.00
_cell.angle_gamma   90.00
#
_symmetry.space_group_name_H-M   'P 1'
#
loop_
_entity.id
_entity.type
_entity.pdbx_description
1 polymer ?
#
loop_
_entity_poly.entity_id
_entity_poly.type
_entity_poly.pdbx_seq_one_letter_code
_entity_poly.pdbx_strand_id
1 'polypeptide(L)'
;APAPRRRSAARAGALRRLAAATRAPKSGIYGLHSHRRPGKGLLYRASIVAGPFRVTTGFSTQPERARQYLAVLLRIRERVRAAQRGGDISSDEAVEACFRAALAEEPRALGAAAVGLRLRFCAAVPAGLWVGGPLLTPSFAVAGGGLEPGLRAWRRLSAARAPLRRGCTNRHGLLARYGGRELGQAWDRLRRAYLEAWVEAGQPAARVEARLRAWEARRGAWQQQAQSYRREFPGVDLGALGGLPLPCTEQCPDGARKAAPPSPTEGPDAEGGQEAAGSSMPAAAPGRTSPAPQLDVTGAPPGSRSGAAPPHAGGSCRAAAAAPKRAEARCRRLERQILDLLMRWRR
;
A
#
# COMPACT_ATOMS: atom_id res chain seq x y z
N ALA A 1 35.24 0.39 -47.14
CA ALA A 1 34.12 -0.14 -46.34
C ALA A 1 34.56 -0.29 -44.88
N PRO A 2 33.96 0.42 -43.91
CA PRO A 2 34.37 0.31 -42.51
C PRO A 2 33.73 -0.90 -41.83
N ALA A 3 34.53 -1.63 -41.04
CA ALA A 3 34.17 -2.87 -40.37
C ALA A 3 33.10 -2.70 -39.26
N PRO A 4 32.22 -3.69 -39.05
CA PRO A 4 31.19 -3.62 -38.02
C PRO A 4 31.80 -3.75 -36.61
N ARG A 5 31.62 -2.69 -35.81
CA ARG A 5 32.09 -2.59 -34.42
C ARG A 5 31.38 -3.59 -33.50
N ARG A 6 32.17 -4.42 -32.81
CA ARG A 6 31.81 -5.30 -31.68
C ARG A 6 31.11 -4.51 -30.55
N ARG A 7 29.77 -4.44 -30.57
CA ARG A 7 28.93 -3.79 -29.52
C ARG A 7 28.07 -4.77 -28.69
N SER A 8 28.09 -6.08 -28.95
CA SER A 8 27.13 -7.01 -28.32
C SER A 8 27.57 -7.63 -26.99
N ALA A 9 28.87 -7.77 -26.71
CA ALA A 9 29.34 -8.49 -25.51
C ALA A 9 29.15 -7.72 -24.19
N ALA A 10 29.29 -6.38 -24.19
CA ALA A 10 29.14 -5.57 -22.98
C ALA A 10 27.68 -5.46 -22.50
N ARG A 11 26.71 -5.58 -23.42
CA ARG A 11 25.26 -5.47 -23.12
C ARG A 11 24.72 -6.72 -22.42
N ALA A 12 25.25 -7.90 -22.72
CA ALA A 12 24.86 -9.16 -22.09
C ALA A 12 25.32 -9.27 -20.63
N GLY A 13 26.46 -8.67 -20.27
CA GLY A 13 26.98 -8.63 -18.89
C GLY A 13 26.16 -7.76 -17.94
N ALA A 14 25.62 -6.63 -18.42
CA ALA A 14 24.82 -5.71 -17.61
C ALA A 14 23.45 -6.30 -17.22
N LEU A 15 22.80 -7.04 -18.12
CA LEU A 15 21.52 -7.69 -17.85
C LEU A 15 21.64 -8.87 -16.86
N ARG A 16 22.75 -9.64 -16.91
CA ARG A 16 23.04 -10.69 -15.91
C ARG A 16 23.29 -10.12 -14.50
N ARG A 17 23.89 -8.93 -14.38
CA ARG A 17 24.09 -8.24 -13.08
C ARG A 17 22.78 -7.65 -12.54
N LEU A 18 21.85 -7.24 -13.40
CA LEU A 18 20.51 -6.79 -13.01
C LEU A 18 19.63 -7.91 -12.45
N ALA A 19 19.70 -9.11 -13.04
CA ALA A 19 19.04 -10.30 -12.49
C ALA A 19 19.64 -10.76 -11.14
N ALA A 20 20.94 -10.52 -10.93
CA ALA A 20 21.62 -10.81 -9.66
C ALA A 20 21.39 -9.75 -8.57
N ALA A 21 21.06 -8.51 -8.95
CA ALA A 21 20.80 -7.40 -8.03
C ALA A 21 19.40 -7.44 -7.41
N THR A 22 18.42 -8.04 -8.09
CA THR A 22 17.21 -8.52 -7.40
C THR A 22 17.55 -9.82 -6.70
N ARG A 23 18.26 -9.74 -5.57
CA ARG A 23 18.46 -10.90 -4.70
C ARG A 23 17.10 -11.53 -4.47
N ALA A 24 16.90 -12.73 -5.02
CA ALA A 24 15.72 -13.51 -4.73
C ALA A 24 15.52 -13.48 -3.20
N PRO A 25 14.31 -13.20 -2.71
CA PRO A 25 14.08 -13.14 -1.27
C PRO A 25 14.63 -14.43 -0.66
N LYS A 26 15.25 -14.35 0.53
CA LYS A 26 15.89 -15.51 1.18
C LYS A 26 14.94 -16.72 1.35
N SER A 27 13.63 -16.47 1.29
CA SER A 27 12.56 -17.47 1.32
C SER A 27 12.28 -18.14 -0.03
N GLY A 28 12.84 -17.67 -1.13
CA GLY A 28 12.52 -18.07 -2.51
C GLY A 28 11.14 -17.60 -3.01
N ILE A 29 10.29 -17.06 -2.15
CA ILE A 29 8.90 -16.70 -2.47
C ILE A 29 8.73 -15.18 -2.39
N TYR A 30 8.34 -14.56 -3.51
CA TYR A 30 8.07 -13.14 -3.56
C TYR A 30 6.94 -12.75 -2.60
N GLY A 31 7.19 -11.74 -1.78
CA GLY A 31 6.24 -11.27 -0.76
C GLY A 31 6.25 -12.08 0.54
N LEU A 32 7.09 -13.11 0.68
CA LEU A 32 7.33 -13.80 1.95
C LEU A 32 8.73 -13.45 2.47
N HIS A 33 8.80 -12.89 3.67
CA HIS A 33 10.06 -12.51 4.31
C HIS A 33 10.36 -13.45 5.47
N SER A 34 11.60 -13.91 5.59
CA SER A 34 12.09 -14.69 6.73
C SER A 34 13.07 -13.88 7.56
N HIS A 35 12.93 -13.95 8.88
CA HIS A 35 13.72 -13.22 9.85
C HIS A 35 14.15 -14.19 10.96
N ARG A 36 15.46 -14.37 11.13
CA ARG A 36 15.99 -15.15 12.26
C ARG A 36 16.16 -14.21 13.45
N ARG A 37 15.49 -14.51 14.56
CA ARG A 37 15.69 -13.78 15.83
C ARG A 37 16.42 -14.70 16.83
N PRO A 38 17.48 -14.23 17.51
CA PRO A 38 18.10 -14.99 18.59
C PRO A 38 17.03 -15.45 19.60
N GLY A 39 17.04 -16.74 19.95
CA GLY A 39 16.11 -17.35 20.91
C GLY A 39 14.68 -17.63 20.41
N LYS A 40 14.20 -17.01 19.32
CA LYS A 40 12.82 -17.18 18.81
C LYS A 40 12.72 -17.99 17.50
N GLY A 41 13.84 -18.52 17.03
CA GLY A 41 13.90 -19.29 15.79
C GLY A 41 13.67 -18.44 14.53
N LEU A 42 13.17 -19.09 13.48
CA LEU A 42 12.88 -18.48 12.19
C LEU A 42 11.43 -17.96 12.19
N LEU A 43 11.28 -16.67 11.89
CA LEU A 43 9.97 -16.00 11.81
C LEU A 43 9.68 -15.62 10.37
N TYR A 44 8.43 -15.81 9.96
CA TYR A 44 7.94 -15.53 8.62
C TYR A 44 6.92 -14.40 8.64
N ARG A 45 6.94 -13.54 7.63
CA ARG A 45 5.99 -12.44 7.45
C ARG A 45 5.62 -12.31 5.98
N ALA A 46 4.35 -12.18 5.67
CA ALA A 46 3.92 -11.88 4.31
C ALA A 46 3.75 -10.35 4.11
N SER A 47 4.09 -9.87 2.92
CA SER A 47 4.00 -8.47 2.51
C SER A 47 3.66 -8.39 1.03
N ILE A 48 2.71 -7.52 0.68
CA ILE A 48 2.37 -7.21 -0.71
C ILE A 48 2.20 -5.71 -0.92
N VAL A 49 2.12 -5.30 -2.18
CA VAL A 49 1.67 -3.97 -2.59
C VAL A 49 0.36 -4.14 -3.35
N ALA A 50 -0.72 -3.55 -2.82
CA ALA A 50 -2.07 -3.51 -3.38
C ALA A 50 -2.39 -2.05 -3.75
N GLY A 51 -2.11 -1.68 -5.01
CA GLY A 51 -2.23 -0.30 -5.46
C GLY A 51 -1.30 0.64 -4.69
N PRO A 52 -1.79 1.72 -4.06
CA PRO A 52 -0.96 2.61 -3.24
C PRO A 52 -0.64 2.02 -1.86
N PHE A 53 -1.26 0.91 -1.45
CA PHE A 53 -1.13 0.37 -0.11
C PHE A 53 -0.11 -0.76 -0.05
N ARG A 54 0.88 -0.65 0.84
CA ARG A 54 1.72 -1.77 1.25
C ARG A 54 1.06 -2.44 2.45
N VAL A 55 0.68 -3.70 2.29
CA VAL A 55 0.04 -4.50 3.34
C VAL A 55 0.99 -5.57 3.83
N THR A 56 1.03 -5.76 5.14
CA THR A 56 1.92 -6.72 5.79
C THR A 56 1.19 -7.45 6.90
N THR A 57 1.57 -8.70 7.16
CA THR A 57 1.05 -9.47 8.29
C THR A 57 1.93 -9.33 9.53
N GLY A 58 1.46 -9.87 10.65
CA GLY A 58 2.31 -10.22 11.78
C GLY A 58 3.32 -11.33 11.42
N PHE A 59 4.24 -11.58 12.35
CA PHE A 59 5.19 -12.68 12.26
C PHE A 59 4.54 -14.01 12.68
N SER A 60 4.89 -15.09 11.98
CA SER A 60 4.50 -16.47 12.28
C SER A 60 5.74 -17.35 12.35
N THR A 61 5.82 -18.29 13.28
CA THR A 61 6.84 -19.35 13.31
C THR A 61 6.55 -20.46 12.30
N GLN A 62 5.29 -20.60 11.89
CA GLN A 62 4.82 -21.63 10.97
C GLN A 62 4.85 -21.10 9.53
N PRO A 63 5.65 -21.69 8.62
CA PRO A 63 5.72 -21.25 7.22
C PRO A 63 4.41 -21.49 6.46
N GLU A 64 3.67 -22.55 6.75
CA GLU A 64 2.37 -22.89 6.14
C GLU A 64 1.36 -21.76 6.40
N ARG A 65 1.31 -21.29 7.64
CA ARG A 65 0.45 -20.16 8.05
C ARG A 65 0.85 -18.88 7.33
N ALA A 66 2.15 -18.62 7.17
CA ALA A 66 2.63 -17.45 6.44
C ALA A 66 2.32 -17.53 4.93
N ARG A 67 2.26 -18.73 4.34
CA ARG A 67 1.78 -18.95 2.96
C ARG A 67 0.28 -18.68 2.84
N GLN A 68 -0.54 -19.14 3.80
CA GLN A 68 -1.96 -18.82 3.85
C GLN A 68 -2.19 -17.30 3.94
N TYR A 69 -1.40 -16.62 4.78
CA TYR A 69 -1.42 -15.16 4.87
C TYR A 69 -1.07 -14.49 3.54
N LEU A 70 -0.05 -14.98 2.83
CA LEU A 70 0.30 -14.48 1.52
C LEU A 70 -0.85 -14.68 0.51
N ALA A 71 -1.55 -15.82 0.56
CA ALA A 71 -2.70 -16.08 -0.30
C ALA A 71 -3.84 -15.03 -0.09
N VAL A 72 -4.18 -14.71 1.16
CA VAL A 72 -5.14 -13.64 1.50
C VAL A 72 -4.67 -12.30 0.89
N LEU A 73 -3.40 -11.96 1.12
CA LEU A 73 -2.80 -10.71 0.64
C LEU A 73 -2.81 -10.59 -0.89
N LEU A 74 -2.59 -11.70 -1.62
CA LEU A 74 -2.65 -11.74 -3.08
C LEU A 74 -4.07 -11.48 -3.60
N ARG A 75 -5.10 -12.05 -2.97
CA ARG A 75 -6.51 -11.78 -3.34
C ARG A 75 -6.90 -10.32 -3.13
N ILE A 76 -6.48 -9.73 -2.01
CA ILE A 76 -6.65 -8.29 -1.75
C ILE A 76 -6.02 -7.46 -2.88
N ARG A 77 -4.78 -7.77 -3.26
CA ARG A 77 -4.07 -7.08 -4.35
C ARG A 77 -4.82 -7.21 -5.67
N GLU A 78 -5.35 -8.38 -5.99
CA GLU A 78 -6.08 -8.62 -7.24
C GLU A 78 -7.37 -7.79 -7.32
N ARG A 79 -8.14 -7.70 -6.23
CA ARG A 79 -9.34 -6.85 -6.16
C ARG A 79 -9.01 -5.38 -6.34
N VAL A 80 -8.03 -4.87 -5.60
CA VAL A 80 -7.60 -3.46 -5.74
C VAL A 80 -7.09 -3.16 -7.16
N ARG A 81 -6.35 -4.10 -7.77
CA ARG A 81 -5.89 -3.97 -9.16
C ARG A 81 -7.03 -4.03 -10.18
N ALA A 82 -8.10 -4.77 -9.90
CA ALA A 82 -9.29 -4.78 -10.74
C ALA A 82 -9.98 -3.40 -10.72
N ALA A 83 -10.16 -2.81 -9.53
CA ALA A 83 -10.70 -1.45 -9.38
C ALA A 83 -9.85 -0.40 -10.11
N GLN A 84 -8.53 -0.53 -10.08
CA GLN A 84 -7.63 0.39 -10.81
C GLN A 84 -7.75 0.31 -12.34
N ARG A 85 -8.21 -0.83 -12.89
CA ARG A 85 -8.36 -1.03 -14.34
C ARG A 85 -9.71 -0.58 -14.87
N GLY A 86 -10.67 -0.25 -14.01
CA GLY A 86 -12.07 0.05 -14.35
C GLY A 86 -12.34 1.30 -15.20
N GLY A 87 -11.31 2.00 -15.68
CA GLY A 87 -11.39 2.89 -16.86
C GLY A 87 -11.97 4.28 -16.66
N ASP A 88 -13.12 4.42 -16.00
CA ASP A 88 -13.91 5.66 -16.09
C ASP A 88 -13.62 6.68 -14.99
N ILE A 89 -12.34 7.00 -14.78
CA ILE A 89 -11.80 7.79 -13.65
C ILE A 89 -11.56 6.86 -12.47
N SER A 90 -10.33 6.34 -12.38
CA SER A 90 -9.84 5.65 -11.19
C SER A 90 -9.70 6.69 -10.07
N SER A 91 -10.84 7.03 -9.46
CA SER A 91 -10.88 7.91 -8.30
C SER A 91 -10.16 7.19 -7.16
N ASP A 92 -9.39 7.95 -6.39
CA ASP A 92 -8.79 7.44 -5.17
C ASP A 92 -9.87 6.82 -4.26
N GLU A 93 -11.10 7.33 -4.32
CA GLU A 93 -12.27 6.80 -3.60
C GLU A 93 -12.63 5.36 -4.02
N ALA A 94 -12.64 5.03 -5.30
CA ALA A 94 -12.92 3.67 -5.76
C ALA A 94 -11.84 2.68 -5.32
N VAL A 95 -10.57 3.11 -5.35
CA VAL A 95 -9.43 2.33 -4.87
C VAL A 95 -9.52 2.12 -3.35
N GLU A 96 -9.90 3.16 -2.60
CA GLU A 96 -10.12 3.09 -1.15
C GLU A 96 -11.26 2.14 -0.78
N ALA A 97 -12.44 2.32 -1.40
CA ALA A 97 -13.61 1.50 -1.15
C ALA A 97 -13.32 0.03 -1.43
N CYS A 98 -12.66 -0.27 -2.56
CA CYS A 98 -12.25 -1.63 -2.90
C CYS A 98 -11.26 -2.20 -1.89
N PHE A 99 -10.27 -1.40 -1.45
CA PHE A 99 -9.30 -1.82 -0.45
C PHE A 99 -9.95 -2.12 0.91
N ARG A 100 -10.87 -1.26 1.35
CA ARG A 100 -11.66 -1.44 2.59
C ARG A 100 -12.47 -2.74 2.54
N ALA A 101 -13.21 -2.97 1.45
CA ALA A 101 -14.00 -4.19 1.27
C ALA A 101 -13.11 -5.45 1.23
N ALA A 102 -12.01 -5.42 0.47
CA ALA A 102 -11.09 -6.55 0.38
C ALA A 102 -10.43 -6.90 1.72
N LEU A 103 -10.06 -5.91 2.54
CA LEU A 103 -9.53 -6.15 3.89
C LEU A 103 -10.55 -6.80 4.83
N ALA A 104 -11.85 -6.51 4.66
CA ALA A 104 -12.90 -7.06 5.49
C ALA A 104 -13.31 -8.48 5.06
N GLU A 105 -13.35 -8.76 3.76
CA GLU A 105 -13.92 -9.98 3.19
C GLU A 105 -12.88 -11.10 3.00
N GLU A 106 -11.69 -10.79 2.48
CA GLU A 106 -10.70 -11.83 2.10
C GLU A 106 -10.18 -12.65 3.30
N PRO A 107 -9.91 -12.06 4.49
CA PRO A 107 -9.55 -12.85 5.66
C PRO A 107 -10.65 -13.83 6.07
N ARG A 108 -11.91 -13.41 5.99
CA ARG A 108 -13.08 -14.24 6.37
C ARG A 108 -13.26 -15.41 5.41
N ALA A 109 -13.11 -15.16 4.11
CA ALA A 109 -13.30 -16.16 3.06
C ALA A 109 -12.33 -17.34 3.14
N LEU A 110 -11.14 -17.16 3.74
CA LEU A 110 -10.12 -18.22 3.85
C LEU A 110 -10.19 -18.98 5.19
N GLY A 111 -11.23 -18.74 6.00
CA GLY A 111 -11.34 -19.35 7.34
C GLY A 111 -10.17 -18.98 8.26
N ALA A 112 -9.35 -18.02 7.85
CA ALA A 112 -8.29 -17.48 8.67
C ALA A 112 -8.99 -16.63 9.72
N ALA A 113 -9.29 -17.22 10.87
CA ALA A 113 -9.83 -16.50 12.02
C ALA A 113 -9.08 -15.17 12.12
N ALA A 114 -9.81 -14.06 11.92
CA ALA A 114 -9.21 -12.74 11.67
C ALA A 114 -8.21 -12.32 12.77
N VAL A 115 -8.38 -12.94 13.94
CA VAL A 115 -7.56 -12.90 15.15
C VAL A 115 -6.07 -13.16 14.90
N GLY A 116 -5.69 -13.90 13.85
CA GLY A 116 -4.29 -14.30 13.64
C GLY A 116 -3.43 -13.39 12.75
N LEU A 117 -4.01 -12.67 11.78
CA LEU A 117 -3.20 -12.06 10.70
C LEU A 117 -2.40 -10.84 11.16
N ARG A 118 -2.86 -10.14 12.21
CA ARG A 118 -2.26 -8.88 12.72
C ARG A 118 -1.88 -7.94 11.56
N LEU A 119 -2.84 -7.71 10.66
CA LEU A 119 -2.63 -6.92 9.44
C LEU A 119 -2.22 -5.50 9.78
N ARG A 120 -1.18 -5.01 9.12
CA ARG A 120 -0.74 -3.62 9.14
C ARG A 120 -0.57 -3.12 7.73
N PHE A 121 -0.89 -1.86 7.48
CA PHE A 121 -0.65 -1.23 6.20
C PHE A 121 -0.01 0.14 6.33
N CYS A 122 0.64 0.57 5.27
CA CYS A 122 0.98 1.97 5.02
C CYS A 122 0.66 2.29 3.56
N ALA A 123 0.45 3.56 3.26
CA ALA A 123 0.21 4.02 1.90
C ALA A 123 1.43 4.76 1.35
N ALA A 124 1.67 4.57 0.05
CA ALA A 124 2.75 5.19 -0.70
C ALA A 124 2.20 6.31 -1.58
N VAL A 125 2.72 7.51 -1.39
CA VAL A 125 2.45 8.66 -2.26
C VAL A 125 3.74 8.99 -3.02
N PRO A 126 3.77 8.80 -4.36
CA PRO A 126 5.00 9.02 -5.08
C PRO A 126 5.53 10.46 -4.92
N ALA A 127 6.77 10.58 -4.48
CA ALA A 127 7.46 11.84 -4.23
C ALA A 127 8.89 11.81 -4.80
N GLY A 128 9.11 10.94 -5.80
CA GLY A 128 10.41 10.74 -6.44
C GLY A 128 10.94 11.99 -7.13
N LEU A 129 10.13 13.02 -7.32
CA LEU A 129 10.54 14.35 -7.80
C LEU A 129 11.11 15.27 -6.69
N TRP A 130 10.94 14.96 -5.41
CA TRP A 130 11.46 15.81 -4.31
C TRP A 130 12.35 15.08 -3.32
N VAL A 131 12.15 13.78 -3.10
CA VAL A 131 12.91 13.01 -2.10
C VAL A 131 13.53 11.73 -2.66
N GLY A 132 13.42 11.50 -3.98
CA GLY A 132 14.04 10.36 -4.66
C GLY A 132 13.27 9.04 -4.54
N GLY A 133 12.25 8.98 -3.67
CA GLY A 133 11.36 7.83 -3.49
C GLY A 133 9.92 8.21 -3.18
N PRO A 134 9.02 7.23 -3.00
CA PRO A 134 7.69 7.49 -2.48
C PRO A 134 7.74 7.87 -0.99
N LEU A 135 6.88 8.78 -0.58
CA LEU A 135 6.60 9.03 0.84
C LEU A 135 5.66 7.95 1.36
N LEU A 136 5.98 7.37 2.51
CA LEU A 136 5.15 6.37 3.18
C LEU A 136 4.43 7.00 4.37
N THR A 137 3.12 6.75 4.49
CA THR A 137 2.39 7.05 5.73
C THR A 137 2.96 6.21 6.89
N PRO A 138 2.63 6.55 8.15
CA PRO A 138 2.83 5.65 9.28
C PRO A 138 2.22 4.27 9.03
N SER A 139 2.67 3.28 9.80
CA SER A 139 2.12 1.92 9.72
C SER A 139 0.95 1.77 10.69
N PHE A 140 -0.25 1.62 10.14
CA PHE A 140 -1.49 1.49 10.89
C PHE A 140 -1.88 0.02 11.02
N ALA A 141 -2.34 -0.38 12.20
CA ALA A 141 -2.97 -1.68 12.40
C ALA A 141 -4.38 -1.64 11.78
N VAL A 142 -4.75 -2.69 11.04
CA VAL A 142 -6.10 -2.79 10.45
C VAL A 142 -7.13 -3.10 11.55
N ALA A 143 -6.77 -3.96 12.50
CA ALA A 143 -7.56 -4.21 13.70
C ALA A 143 -7.43 -3.04 14.71
N GLY A 144 -8.42 -2.87 15.59
CA GLY A 144 -8.39 -1.86 16.65
C GLY A 144 -8.59 -0.42 16.15
N GLY A 145 -9.36 -0.23 15.07
CA GLY A 145 -9.74 1.11 14.59
C GLY A 145 -8.67 1.88 13.82
N GLY A 146 -7.47 1.31 13.60
CA GLY A 146 -6.38 1.99 12.89
C GLY A 146 -6.57 2.11 11.37
N LEU A 147 -7.55 1.42 10.78
CA LEU A 147 -7.85 1.50 9.34
C LEU A 147 -8.22 2.92 8.91
N GLU A 148 -9.18 3.56 9.58
CA GLU A 148 -9.68 4.88 9.19
C GLU A 148 -8.64 6.01 9.35
N PRO A 149 -7.86 6.09 10.45
CA PRO A 149 -6.73 7.02 10.54
C PRO A 149 -5.72 6.84 9.40
N GLY A 150 -5.41 5.59 9.02
CA GLY A 150 -4.48 5.32 7.92
C GLY A 150 -5.01 5.73 6.55
N LEU A 151 -6.29 5.48 6.27
CA LEU A 151 -6.95 5.93 5.04
C LEU A 151 -7.09 7.45 4.98
N ARG A 152 -7.40 8.11 6.11
CA ARG A 152 -7.42 9.57 6.24
C ARG A 152 -6.06 10.18 5.95
N ALA A 153 -4.98 9.65 6.54
CA ALA A 153 -3.62 10.09 6.27
C ALA A 153 -3.30 9.98 4.77
N TRP A 154 -3.61 8.84 4.15
CA TRP A 154 -3.40 8.64 2.72
C TRP A 154 -4.20 9.64 1.86
N ARG A 155 -5.50 9.84 2.13
CA ARG A 155 -6.33 10.83 1.43
C ARG A 155 -5.73 12.23 1.52
N ARG A 156 -5.28 12.65 2.70
CA ARG A 156 -4.66 13.98 2.92
C ARG A 156 -3.40 14.14 2.05
N LEU A 157 -2.51 13.14 2.03
CA LEU A 157 -1.31 13.19 1.19
C LEU A 157 -1.64 13.12 -0.30
N SER A 158 -2.61 12.29 -0.70
CA SER A 158 -3.05 12.16 -2.09
C SER A 158 -3.69 13.46 -2.59
N ALA A 159 -4.52 14.11 -1.78
CA ALA A 159 -5.11 15.42 -2.07
C ALA A 159 -4.06 16.52 -2.18
N ALA A 160 -3.08 16.57 -1.26
CA ALA A 160 -1.96 17.51 -1.33
C ALA A 160 -1.16 17.38 -2.65
N ARG A 161 -1.12 16.16 -3.21
CA ARG A 161 -0.46 15.86 -4.48
C ARG A 161 -1.36 15.96 -5.72
N ALA A 162 -2.69 15.90 -5.56
CA ALA A 162 -3.65 15.86 -6.65
C ALA A 162 -3.46 16.93 -7.75
N PRO A 163 -3.02 18.17 -7.45
CA PRO A 163 -2.75 19.17 -8.49
C PRO A 163 -1.77 18.71 -9.58
N LEU A 164 -0.89 17.75 -9.26
CA LEU A 164 0.12 17.23 -10.20
C LEU A 164 -0.32 15.94 -10.93
N ARG A 165 -1.45 15.35 -10.55
CA ARG A 165 -1.85 13.99 -10.97
C ARG A 165 -2.54 13.91 -12.34
N ARG A 166 -2.83 15.02 -13.01
CA ARG A 166 -3.47 15.00 -14.34
C ARG A 166 -2.54 14.39 -15.40
N GLY A 167 -2.70 13.08 -15.67
CA GLY A 167 -2.15 12.35 -16.81
C GLY A 167 -0.66 12.00 -16.79
N CYS A 168 0.15 12.60 -15.90
CA CYS A 168 1.59 12.34 -15.84
C CYS A 168 2.03 11.86 -14.46
N THR A 169 2.37 10.57 -14.35
CA THR A 169 3.01 10.01 -13.15
C THR A 169 4.53 9.93 -13.26
N ASN A 170 5.07 10.04 -14.47
CA ASN A 170 6.51 10.01 -14.70
C ASN A 170 7.16 11.38 -14.43
N ARG A 171 8.42 11.35 -13.98
CA ARG A 171 9.18 12.54 -13.62
C ARG A 171 9.28 13.54 -14.77
N HIS A 172 9.45 13.06 -16.00
CA HIS A 172 9.61 13.89 -17.19
C HIS A 172 8.34 14.65 -17.53
N GLY A 173 7.18 14.00 -17.50
CA GLY A 173 5.89 14.65 -17.76
C GLY A 173 5.53 15.71 -16.72
N LEU A 174 5.94 15.52 -15.46
CA LEU A 174 5.78 16.56 -14.44
C LEU A 174 6.66 17.78 -14.73
N LEU A 175 7.95 17.58 -15.04
CA LEU A 175 8.86 18.67 -15.35
C LEU A 175 8.51 19.42 -16.65
N ALA A 176 7.90 18.73 -17.61
CA ALA A 176 7.47 19.33 -18.87
C ALA A 176 6.18 20.16 -18.74
N ARG A 177 5.34 19.87 -17.74
CA ARG A 177 4.01 20.49 -17.59
C ARG A 177 3.94 21.58 -16.53
N TYR A 178 4.77 21.49 -15.50
CA TYR A 178 4.68 22.38 -14.33
C TYR A 178 5.94 23.22 -14.17
N GLY A 179 5.75 24.49 -13.85
CA GLY A 179 6.85 25.41 -13.54
C GLY A 179 7.51 25.09 -12.20
N GLY A 180 8.75 25.56 -12.01
CA GLY A 180 9.49 25.35 -10.75
C GLY A 180 8.73 25.86 -9.52
N ARG A 181 8.05 27.01 -9.63
CA ARG A 181 7.22 27.60 -8.57
C ARG A 181 6.04 26.69 -8.19
N GLU A 182 5.32 26.14 -9.16
CA GLU A 182 4.18 25.25 -8.93
C GLU A 182 4.62 23.94 -8.27
N LEU A 183 5.74 23.38 -8.74
CA LEU A 183 6.35 22.18 -8.16
C LEU A 183 6.82 22.41 -6.73
N GLY A 184 7.35 23.60 -6.43
CA GLY A 184 7.71 24.03 -5.06
C GLY A 184 6.49 24.10 -4.14
N GLN A 185 5.44 24.81 -4.56
CA GLN A 185 4.19 24.91 -3.77
C GLN A 185 3.53 23.55 -3.55
N ALA A 186 3.52 22.68 -4.57
CA ALA A 186 3.00 21.32 -4.42
C ALA A 186 3.85 20.49 -3.44
N TRP A 187 5.17 20.70 -3.42
CA TRP A 187 6.03 20.08 -2.43
C TRP A 187 5.72 20.55 -1.02
N ASP A 188 5.60 21.87 -0.80
CA ASP A 188 5.32 22.42 0.52
C ASP A 188 3.99 21.88 1.10
N ARG A 189 2.95 21.80 0.26
CA ARG A 189 1.67 21.18 0.64
C ARG A 189 1.84 19.70 1.03
N LEU A 190 2.55 18.93 0.21
CA LEU A 190 2.79 17.51 0.47
C LEU A 190 3.64 17.29 1.73
N ARG A 191 4.68 18.11 1.93
CA ARG A 191 5.56 18.09 3.11
C ARG A 191 4.76 18.39 4.39
N ARG A 192 3.92 19.41 4.37
CA ARG A 192 3.03 19.75 5.50
C ARG A 192 2.09 18.61 5.84
N ALA A 193 1.34 18.10 4.85
CA ALA A 193 0.43 16.96 5.04
C ALA A 193 1.13 15.70 5.56
N TYR A 194 2.38 15.47 5.12
CA TYR A 194 3.19 14.36 5.60
C TYR A 194 3.59 14.53 7.08
N LEU A 195 4.04 15.73 7.48
CA LEU A 195 4.38 16.02 8.88
C LEU A 195 3.15 15.82 9.78
N GLU A 196 2.01 16.41 9.41
CA GLU A 196 0.75 16.27 10.14
C GLU A 196 0.35 14.80 10.32
N ALA A 197 0.41 13.99 9.24
CA ALA A 197 0.05 12.57 9.32
C ALA A 197 0.94 11.76 10.26
N TRP A 198 2.23 12.11 10.37
CA TRP A 198 3.15 11.44 11.30
C TRP A 198 2.98 11.94 12.74
N VAL A 199 2.70 13.23 12.94
CA VAL A 199 2.38 13.80 14.27
C VAL A 199 1.07 13.20 14.81
N GLU A 200 0.04 13.09 13.97
CA GLU A 200 -1.24 12.44 14.30
C GLU A 200 -1.05 10.95 14.69
N ALA A 201 0.00 10.29 14.17
CA ALA A 201 0.40 8.95 14.56
C ALA A 201 1.36 8.89 15.77
N GLY A 202 1.51 9.99 16.51
CA GLY A 202 2.29 10.07 17.75
C GLY A 202 3.80 10.23 17.55
N GLN A 203 4.27 10.57 16.34
CA GLN A 203 5.70 10.74 16.09
C GLN A 203 6.13 12.20 16.31
N PRO A 204 7.28 12.46 16.96
CA PRO A 204 7.74 13.83 17.20
C PRO A 204 7.99 14.58 15.88
N ALA A 205 7.38 15.75 15.72
CA ALA A 205 7.47 16.56 14.49
C ALA A 205 8.93 16.84 14.08
N ALA A 206 9.78 17.24 15.03
CA ALA A 206 11.19 17.54 14.80
C ALA A 206 11.96 16.36 14.19
N ARG A 207 11.68 15.13 14.64
CA ARG A 207 12.32 13.91 14.12
C ARG A 207 11.90 13.64 12.68
N VAL A 208 10.60 13.80 12.39
CA VAL A 208 10.05 13.58 11.04
C VAL A 208 10.59 14.63 10.07
N GLU A 209 10.69 15.88 10.53
CA GLU A 209 11.24 16.99 9.75
C GLU A 209 12.73 16.81 9.46
N ALA A 210 13.53 16.45 10.46
CA ALA A 210 14.96 16.17 10.26
C ALA A 210 15.17 15.05 9.23
N ARG A 211 14.33 14.00 9.27
CA ARG A 211 14.34 12.92 8.27
C ARG A 211 14.00 13.42 6.88
N LEU A 212 12.99 14.28 6.72
CA LEU A 212 12.62 14.88 5.44
C LEU A 212 13.78 15.75 4.88
N ARG A 213 14.36 16.62 5.70
CA ARG A 213 15.52 17.45 5.33
C ARG A 213 16.69 16.59 4.88
N ALA A 214 16.96 15.48 5.56
CA ALA A 214 18.02 14.54 5.16
C ALA A 214 17.75 13.91 3.78
N TRP A 215 16.49 13.59 3.45
CA TRP A 215 16.14 13.07 2.12
C TRP A 215 16.24 14.15 1.02
N GLU A 216 15.83 15.37 1.31
CA GLU A 216 15.98 16.52 0.41
C GLU A 216 17.46 16.81 0.13
N ALA A 217 18.31 16.82 1.17
CA ALA A 217 19.75 17.06 1.04
C ALA A 217 20.44 15.99 0.18
N ARG A 218 20.12 14.70 0.39
CA ARG A 218 20.65 13.60 -0.44
C ARG A 218 20.28 13.76 -1.91
N ARG A 219 19.06 14.24 -2.18
CA ARG A 219 18.65 14.51 -3.56
C ARG A 219 19.39 15.71 -4.15
N GLY A 220 19.55 16.80 -3.40
CA GLY A 220 20.30 17.97 -3.84
C GLY A 220 21.72 17.59 -4.27
N ALA A 221 22.41 16.79 -3.45
CA ALA A 221 23.73 16.25 -3.78
C ALA A 221 23.72 15.42 -5.08
N TRP A 222 22.73 14.54 -5.25
CA TRP A 222 22.59 13.76 -6.48
C TRP A 222 22.31 14.63 -7.71
N GLN A 223 21.50 15.68 -7.59
CA GLN A 223 21.21 16.60 -8.68
C GLN A 223 22.46 17.40 -9.08
N GLN A 224 23.23 17.87 -8.10
CA GLN A 224 24.50 18.54 -8.35
C GLN A 224 25.49 17.60 -9.05
N GLN A 225 25.65 16.37 -8.55
CA GLN A 225 26.51 15.37 -9.20
C GLN A 225 26.06 15.04 -10.63
N ALA A 226 24.76 14.90 -10.86
CA ALA A 226 24.22 14.67 -12.20
C ALA A 226 24.42 15.88 -13.13
N GLN A 227 24.38 17.10 -12.61
CA GLN A 227 24.71 18.32 -13.36
C GLN A 227 26.20 18.40 -13.69
N SER A 228 27.10 18.10 -12.74
CA SER A 228 28.54 18.03 -12.98
C SER A 228 28.86 17.01 -14.08
N TYR A 229 28.27 15.82 -14.00
CA TYR A 229 28.47 14.79 -15.03
C TYR A 229 27.98 15.23 -16.42
N ARG A 230 26.86 15.96 -16.51
CA ARG A 230 26.39 16.53 -17.78
C ARG A 230 27.34 17.60 -18.34
N ARG A 231 27.97 18.39 -17.47
CA ARG A 231 28.95 19.40 -17.87
C ARG A 231 30.26 18.76 -18.34
N GLU A 232 30.71 17.70 -17.68
CA GLU A 232 31.92 16.95 -18.02
C GLU A 232 31.78 16.12 -19.30
N PHE A 233 30.57 15.62 -19.59
CA PHE A 233 30.29 14.75 -20.74
C PHE A 233 29.17 15.32 -21.64
N PRO A 234 29.38 16.48 -22.30
CA PRO A 234 28.40 17.05 -23.21
C PRO A 234 28.15 16.09 -24.39
N GLY A 235 26.89 15.73 -24.63
CA GLY A 235 26.48 14.82 -25.71
C GLY A 235 26.20 13.37 -25.29
N VAL A 236 26.48 12.98 -24.04
CA VAL A 236 26.00 11.71 -23.49
C VAL A 236 24.54 11.87 -23.08
N ASP A 237 23.62 11.36 -23.90
CA ASP A 237 22.20 11.30 -23.53
C ASP A 237 21.99 10.25 -22.42
N LEU A 238 22.03 10.73 -21.17
CA LEU A 238 21.72 9.95 -19.97
C LEU A 238 20.29 9.36 -20.00
N GLY A 239 19.39 9.90 -20.84
CA GLY A 239 18.08 9.33 -21.12
C GLY A 239 18.14 8.11 -22.05
N ALA A 240 19.02 8.12 -23.06
CA ALA A 240 19.23 7.01 -24.00
C ALA A 240 19.91 5.79 -23.37
N LEU A 241 20.63 5.96 -22.25
CA LEU A 241 21.19 4.86 -21.45
C LEU A 241 20.14 4.08 -20.67
N GLY A 242 18.84 4.32 -20.91
CA GLY A 242 17.75 3.44 -20.51
C GLY A 242 17.78 3.16 -19.02
N GLY A 243 17.81 4.21 -18.20
CA GLY A 243 17.76 4.10 -16.76
C GLY A 243 18.72 3.02 -16.24
N LEU A 244 20.03 3.16 -16.54
CA LEU A 244 21.04 2.46 -15.76
C LEU A 244 20.59 2.55 -14.29
N PRO A 245 20.48 1.41 -13.58
CA PRO A 245 20.10 1.46 -12.20
C PRO A 245 21.04 2.47 -11.58
N LEU A 246 20.46 3.54 -11.06
CA LEU A 246 21.08 4.35 -10.04
C LEU A 246 21.77 3.34 -9.11
N PRO A 247 22.96 3.62 -8.55
CA PRO A 247 23.37 2.93 -7.35
C PRO A 247 22.30 3.23 -6.28
N CYS A 248 21.21 2.46 -6.33
CA CYS A 248 20.23 2.34 -5.30
C CYS A 248 21.04 1.79 -4.15
N THR A 249 21.23 2.62 -3.15
CA THR A 249 21.45 2.16 -1.80
C THR A 249 20.28 1.21 -1.49
N GLU A 250 20.46 -0.09 -1.74
CA GLU A 250 19.62 -1.18 -1.21
C GLU A 250 19.71 -1.29 0.33
N GLN A 251 19.92 -0.16 0.99
CA GLN A 251 19.69 0.04 2.40
C GLN A 251 18.59 1.09 2.52
N CYS A 252 17.35 0.65 2.32
CA CYS A 252 16.36 1.02 3.31
C CYS A 252 16.90 0.46 4.65
N PRO A 253 17.23 1.30 5.64
CA PRO A 253 17.61 0.79 6.93
C PRO A 253 16.34 0.32 7.65
N ASP A 254 15.89 -0.89 7.36
CA ASP A 254 15.22 -1.71 8.37
C ASP A 254 16.23 -2.16 9.47
N GLY A 255 17.52 -1.77 9.34
CA GLY A 255 18.62 -2.08 10.25
C GLY A 255 19.25 -0.90 11.01
N ALA A 256 18.78 0.34 10.90
CA ALA A 256 19.26 1.45 11.76
C ALA A 256 18.58 1.38 13.14
N ARG A 257 18.88 0.32 13.89
CA ARG A 257 18.60 0.17 15.33
C ARG A 257 19.89 0.13 16.15
N LYS A 258 21.03 0.55 15.60
CA LYS A 258 22.25 0.77 16.40
C LYS A 258 22.26 2.22 16.90
N ALA A 259 22.09 2.36 18.21
CA ALA A 259 22.07 3.59 19.02
C ALA A 259 20.82 4.50 18.87
N ALA A 260 19.71 4.07 19.48
CA ALA A 260 18.72 4.99 20.05
C ALA A 260 18.54 4.58 21.53
N PRO A 261 18.43 5.54 22.48
CA PRO A 261 18.24 5.24 23.90
C PRO A 261 16.91 4.50 24.12
N PRO A 262 16.80 3.63 25.16
CA PRO A 262 15.62 2.82 25.39
C PRO A 262 14.39 3.71 25.63
N SER A 263 13.35 3.50 24.81
CA SER A 263 12.00 3.97 25.11
C SER A 263 11.37 3.06 26.18
N PRO A 264 10.46 3.58 27.02
CA PRO A 264 9.99 2.88 28.22
C PRO A 264 9.24 1.60 27.86
N THR A 265 9.51 0.59 28.67
CA THR A 265 9.01 -0.78 28.64
C THR A 265 7.48 -0.82 28.59
N GLU A 266 6.91 -1.36 27.51
CA GLU A 266 5.55 -1.90 27.53
C GLU A 266 5.56 -3.11 28.50
N GLY A 267 4.73 -3.05 29.55
CA GLY A 267 4.60 -4.09 30.56
C GLY A 267 4.06 -5.40 29.98
N PRO A 268 4.38 -6.55 30.57
CA PRO A 268 3.87 -7.83 30.14
C PRO A 268 2.37 -7.94 30.45
N ASP A 269 1.58 -8.28 29.43
CA ASP A 269 0.23 -8.82 29.60
C ASP A 269 0.33 -10.09 30.46
N ALA A 270 -0.18 -9.99 31.68
CA ALA A 270 -0.32 -11.10 32.61
C ALA A 270 -1.57 -11.91 32.22
N GLU A 271 -1.37 -13.03 31.52
CA GLU A 271 -2.28 -14.17 31.60
C GLU A 271 -1.83 -15.03 32.78
N GLY A 272 -2.58 -14.99 33.88
CA GLY A 272 -2.38 -15.82 35.06
C GLY A 272 -3.66 -15.82 35.90
N GLY A 273 -4.39 -16.93 35.90
CA GLY A 273 -5.63 -17.10 36.64
C GLY A 273 -5.42 -17.24 38.15
N GLN A 274 -6.43 -16.85 38.91
CA GLN A 274 -6.65 -17.29 40.29
C GLN A 274 -8.15 -17.51 40.51
N GLU A 275 -8.52 -18.77 40.74
CA GLU A 275 -9.66 -19.16 41.55
C GLU A 275 -9.43 -18.70 42.98
N ALA A 276 -10.42 -18.03 43.57
CA ALA A 276 -10.61 -18.01 45.01
C ALA A 276 -12.10 -17.81 45.31
N ALA A 277 -12.62 -18.75 46.09
CA ALA A 277 -13.96 -18.79 46.65
C ALA A 277 -14.17 -17.69 47.71
N GLY A 278 -15.43 -17.35 47.97
CA GLY A 278 -15.84 -16.85 49.29
C GLY A 278 -16.77 -15.63 49.31
N SER A 279 -18.04 -15.91 49.58
CA SER A 279 -18.97 -15.13 50.43
C SER A 279 -19.19 -13.62 50.20
N SER A 280 -20.41 -13.26 49.84
CA SER A 280 -21.44 -12.80 50.81
C SER A 280 -22.40 -11.78 50.17
N MET A 281 -23.68 -12.16 50.18
CA MET A 281 -24.87 -11.31 50.15
C MET A 281 -24.81 -10.22 51.26
N PRO A 282 -25.49 -9.05 51.15
CA PRO A 282 -26.96 -9.00 51.07
C PRO A 282 -27.64 -7.90 50.23
N ALA A 283 -28.83 -8.28 49.75
CA ALA A 283 -30.15 -7.62 49.77
C ALA A 283 -30.36 -6.12 49.43
N ALA A 284 -31.37 -5.96 48.55
CA ALA A 284 -32.46 -4.97 48.53
C ALA A 284 -32.17 -3.52 48.07
N ALA A 285 -32.71 -3.14 46.90
CA ALA A 285 -34.04 -2.50 46.79
C ALA A 285 -34.39 -2.19 45.30
N PRO A 286 -35.67 -2.23 44.90
CA PRO A 286 -36.11 -1.96 43.53
C PRO A 286 -36.55 -0.50 43.36
N GLY A 287 -36.30 0.10 42.19
CA GLY A 287 -36.75 1.46 41.96
C GLY A 287 -36.66 1.95 40.53
N ARG A 288 -37.86 2.05 39.92
CA ARG A 288 -38.25 3.04 38.90
C ARG A 288 -37.90 2.74 37.43
N THR A 289 -38.86 2.05 36.82
CA THR A 289 -39.33 2.25 35.45
C THR A 289 -39.54 3.74 35.13
N SER A 290 -38.92 4.22 34.05
CA SER A 290 -39.32 5.45 33.33
C SER A 290 -39.93 5.06 31.98
N PRO A 291 -41.09 5.61 31.60
CA PRO A 291 -41.75 5.30 30.34
C PRO A 291 -41.18 6.12 29.18
N ALA A 292 -41.10 5.47 28.02
CA ALA A 292 -40.86 6.10 26.73
C ALA A 292 -42.05 6.97 26.31
N PRO A 293 -41.83 8.13 25.65
CA PRO A 293 -42.92 8.84 24.99
C PRO A 293 -43.25 8.18 23.66
N GLN A 294 -44.52 7.79 23.51
CA GLN A 294 -45.15 7.50 22.22
C GLN A 294 -45.20 8.77 21.38
N LEU A 295 -44.75 8.69 20.13
CA LEU A 295 -45.05 9.67 19.09
C LEU A 295 -45.92 8.98 18.05
N ASP A 296 -47.23 9.24 18.15
CA ASP A 296 -48.18 9.13 17.07
C ASP A 296 -47.95 10.28 16.09
N VAL A 297 -47.64 9.98 14.83
CA VAL A 297 -47.93 10.88 13.70
C VAL A 297 -48.46 10.02 12.55
N THR A 298 -49.77 9.82 12.56
CA THR A 298 -50.59 9.52 11.39
C THR A 298 -50.65 10.75 10.48
N GLY A 299 -50.32 10.59 9.19
CA GLY A 299 -50.45 11.66 8.19
C GLY A 299 -50.08 11.23 6.77
N ALA A 300 -50.97 10.47 6.12
CA ALA A 300 -51.20 10.50 4.67
C ALA A 300 -52.49 11.31 4.43
N PRO A 301 -52.85 11.84 3.22
CA PRO A 301 -52.51 11.38 1.86
C PRO A 301 -52.33 12.58 0.86
N PRO A 302 -52.83 12.54 -0.41
CA PRO A 302 -52.21 12.01 -1.62
C PRO A 302 -51.92 13.13 -2.66
N GLY A 303 -51.12 12.83 -3.69
CA GLY A 303 -50.82 13.82 -4.74
C GLY A 303 -50.18 13.26 -6.00
N SER A 304 -51.00 12.70 -6.88
CA SER A 304 -50.70 12.26 -8.24
C SER A 304 -50.16 13.37 -9.15
N ARG A 305 -49.19 13.04 -10.02
CA ARG A 305 -48.92 13.61 -11.37
C ARG A 305 -47.66 12.89 -11.91
N SER A 306 -47.79 11.81 -12.69
CA SER A 306 -48.05 11.79 -14.14
C SER A 306 -47.31 12.88 -14.90
N GLY A 307 -46.23 12.51 -15.57
CA GLY A 307 -45.38 13.40 -16.35
C GLY A 307 -44.40 12.64 -17.24
N ALA A 308 -44.90 12.27 -18.42
CA ALA A 308 -44.19 12.13 -19.71
C ALA A 308 -42.81 11.42 -19.76
N ALA A 309 -42.83 10.21 -20.32
CA ALA A 309 -41.66 9.58 -20.92
C ALA A 309 -41.44 10.10 -22.36
N PRO A 310 -40.20 10.47 -22.77
CA PRO A 310 -39.86 10.65 -24.17
C PRO A 310 -39.38 9.33 -24.83
N PRO A 311 -39.50 9.22 -26.16
CA PRO A 311 -39.42 7.97 -26.90
C PRO A 311 -37.99 7.45 -27.13
N HIS A 312 -37.97 6.13 -27.32
CA HIS A 312 -36.84 5.26 -27.63
C HIS A 312 -35.98 5.74 -28.82
N ALA A 313 -34.68 5.89 -28.57
CA ALA A 313 -33.64 5.79 -29.59
C ALA A 313 -33.02 4.39 -29.52
N GLY A 314 -33.38 3.53 -30.48
CA GLY A 314 -32.84 2.17 -30.62
C GLY A 314 -31.39 2.20 -31.11
N GLY A 315 -30.44 2.17 -30.17
CA GLY A 315 -29.03 1.91 -30.43
C GLY A 315 -28.67 0.44 -30.18
N SER A 316 -28.33 -0.29 -31.24
CA SER A 316 -27.89 -1.68 -31.23
C SER A 316 -26.64 -1.90 -30.36
N CYS A 317 -26.82 -2.37 -29.12
CA CYS A 317 -25.75 -2.82 -28.21
C CYS A 317 -25.63 -4.36 -28.18
N ARG A 318 -25.19 -4.97 -29.29
CA ARG A 318 -24.91 -6.43 -29.33
C ARG A 318 -23.47 -6.82 -28.91
N ALA A 319 -22.67 -5.91 -28.35
CA ALA A 319 -21.27 -6.20 -27.96
C ALA A 319 -21.01 -6.39 -26.44
N ALA A 320 -21.99 -6.13 -25.56
CA ALA A 320 -21.74 -6.10 -24.11
C ALA A 320 -21.82 -7.46 -23.39
N ALA A 321 -22.39 -8.50 -24.01
CA ALA A 321 -22.62 -9.80 -23.34
C ALA A 321 -21.39 -10.76 -23.36
N ALA A 322 -20.31 -10.42 -24.06
CA ALA A 322 -19.14 -11.30 -24.22
C ALA A 322 -17.98 -11.00 -23.23
N ALA A 323 -18.02 -9.86 -22.53
CA ALA A 323 -16.96 -9.45 -21.60
C ALA A 323 -16.82 -10.33 -20.32
N PRO A 324 -17.90 -10.78 -19.65
CA PRO A 324 -17.74 -11.52 -18.39
C PRO A 324 -17.15 -12.92 -18.59
N LYS A 325 -17.48 -13.60 -19.71
CA LYS A 325 -16.97 -14.95 -20.02
C LYS A 325 -15.46 -14.97 -20.27
N ARG A 326 -14.88 -13.88 -20.80
CA ARG A 326 -13.43 -13.77 -21.03
C ARG A 326 -12.64 -13.53 -19.74
N ALA A 327 -13.23 -12.81 -18.78
CA ALA A 327 -12.62 -12.59 -17.47
C ALA A 327 -12.57 -13.90 -16.66
N GLU A 328 -13.67 -14.66 -16.66
CA GLU A 328 -13.77 -15.94 -15.96
C GLU A 328 -12.83 -17.01 -16.55
N ALA A 329 -12.75 -17.10 -17.88
CA ALA A 329 -11.81 -18.00 -18.56
C ALA A 329 -10.33 -17.67 -18.24
N ARG A 330 -10.01 -16.38 -18.08
CA ARG A 330 -8.66 -15.92 -17.71
C ARG A 330 -8.34 -16.23 -16.24
N CYS A 331 -9.32 -16.15 -15.36
CA CYS A 331 -9.19 -16.53 -13.94
C CYS A 331 -8.94 -18.04 -13.81
N ARG A 332 -9.75 -18.87 -14.47
CA ARG A 332 -9.57 -20.34 -14.47
C ARG A 332 -8.23 -20.78 -15.10
N ARG A 333 -7.71 -20.05 -16.09
CA ARG A 333 -6.38 -20.32 -16.68
C ARG A 333 -5.26 -20.00 -15.68
N LEU A 334 -5.37 -18.91 -14.92
CA LEU A 334 -4.38 -18.56 -13.89
C LEU A 334 -4.40 -19.54 -12.72
N GLU A 335 -5.57 -19.98 -12.27
CA GLU A 335 -5.70 -21.02 -11.22
C GLU A 335 -5.00 -22.32 -11.63
N ARG A 336 -5.20 -22.79 -12.89
CA ARG A 336 -4.49 -23.97 -13.39
C ARG A 336 -2.97 -23.78 -13.44
N GLN A 337 -2.50 -22.61 -13.87
CA GLN A 337 -1.05 -22.31 -13.90
C GLN A 337 -0.43 -22.29 -12.50
N ILE A 338 -1.17 -21.78 -11.50
CA ILE A 338 -0.73 -21.78 -10.11
C ILE A 338 -0.69 -23.21 -9.56
N LEU A 339 -1.74 -24.01 -9.81
CA LEU A 339 -1.77 -25.41 -9.37
C LEU A 339 -0.68 -26.26 -10.04
N ASP A 340 -0.42 -26.06 -11.33
CA ASP A 340 0.68 -26.73 -12.05
C ASP A 340 2.05 -26.38 -11.46
N LEU A 341 2.28 -25.11 -11.13
CA LEU A 341 3.52 -24.67 -10.48
C LEU A 341 3.66 -25.29 -9.09
N LEU A 342 2.59 -25.37 -8.32
CA LEU A 342 2.58 -26.02 -7.01
C LEU A 342 2.84 -27.54 -7.11
N MET A 343 2.30 -28.20 -8.12
CA MET A 343 2.48 -29.64 -8.34
C MET A 343 3.86 -29.99 -8.91
N ARG A 344 4.49 -29.13 -9.72
CA ARG A 344 5.88 -29.31 -10.16
C ARG A 344 6.88 -29.05 -9.04
N TRP A 345 6.56 -28.17 -8.11
CA TRP A 345 7.43 -27.86 -6.97
C TRP A 345 7.38 -28.93 -5.86
N ARG A 346 6.35 -29.79 -5.86
CA ARG A 346 6.21 -30.92 -4.93
C ARG A 346 6.98 -32.17 -5.36
N ARG A 347 7.41 -32.25 -6.62
CA ARG A 347 8.27 -33.32 -7.15
C ARG A 347 9.73 -32.86 -7.10
#